data_AF-A0A1A8K7P5-F1
#
_entry.id   AF-A0A1A8K7P5-F1
#
_cell.length_a   1.000
_cell.length_b   1.000
_cell.length_c   1.000
_cell.angle_alpha   90.00
_cell.angle_beta   90.00
_cell.angle_gamma   90.00
#
_symmetry.space_group_name_H-M   'P 1'
#
loop_
_entity.id
_entity.type
_entity.pdbx_description
1 polymer ?
#
loop_
_entity_poly.entity_id
_entity_poly.type
_entity_poly.pdbx_seq_one_letter_code
_entity_poly.pdbx_strand_id
1 'polypeptide(L)' 'IITAVSMYEGLWMTCAFQSTGQMQCKVYDSILQLNSALQATRALMVVSIIVSLAGMGVASMGMKCTTCGG' A
#
# COMPACT_ATOMS: atom_id res chain seq x y z
N ILE A 1 16.80 17.47 23.75
CA ILE A 1 15.97 17.84 22.57
C ILE A 1 15.68 16.53 21.84
N ILE A 2 14.42 16.21 21.57
CA ILE A 2 14.06 14.97 20.86
C ILE A 2 14.15 15.28 19.36
N THR A 3 15.20 14.80 18.71
CA THR A 3 15.43 14.99 17.27
C THR A 3 15.26 13.68 16.52
N ALA A 4 14.69 13.74 15.32
CA ALA A 4 14.69 12.61 14.40
C ALA A 4 16.12 12.42 13.85
N VAL A 5 16.62 11.19 13.93
CA VAL A 5 17.94 10.78 13.43
C VAL A 5 17.81 10.22 12.01
N SER A 6 16.75 9.46 11.74
CA SER A 6 16.44 8.94 10.41
C SER A 6 14.93 8.86 10.17
N MET A 7 14.53 8.99 8.90
CA MET A 7 13.12 8.98 8.46
C MET A 7 12.93 7.84 7.44
N TYR A 8 11.85 7.11 7.57
CA TYR A 8 11.47 6.01 6.67
C TYR A 8 10.08 6.28 6.11
N GLU A 9 9.98 6.35 4.78
CA GLU A 9 8.72 6.62 4.09
C GLU A 9 8.11 5.31 3.56
N GLY A 10 6.94 4.96 4.10
CA GLY A 10 6.09 3.93 3.54
C GLY A 10 4.99 4.52 2.65
N LEU A 11 4.21 3.66 2.00
CA LEU A 11 3.11 4.11 1.12
C LEU A 11 1.97 4.79 1.90
N TRP A 12 1.71 4.37 3.14
CA TRP A 12 0.57 4.80 3.98
C TRP A 12 0.97 5.44 5.30
N MET A 13 2.24 5.29 5.71
CA MET A 13 2.77 5.83 6.95
C MET A 13 4.23 6.26 6.76
N THR A 14 4.69 7.17 7.59
CA THR A 14 6.10 7.55 7.72
C THR A 14 6.55 7.27 9.15
N CYS A 15 7.76 6.76 9.32
CA CYS A 15 8.31 6.43 10.63
C CYS A 15 9.62 7.21 10.85
N ALA A 16 9.71 7.90 11.98
CA ALA A 16 10.89 8.63 12.40
C ALA A 16 11.60 7.87 13.53
N PHE A 17 12.89 7.60 13.36
CA PHE A 17 13.74 7.07 14.42
C PHE A 17 14.30 8.24 15.23
N GLN A 18 13.97 8.33 16.52
CA GLN A 18 14.37 9.47 17.36
C GLN A 18 15.63 9.16 18.18
N SER A 19 16.39 10.20 18.55
CA SER A 19 17.62 10.09 19.36
C SER A 19 17.43 9.43 20.73
N THR A 20 16.18 9.28 21.19
CA THR A 20 15.80 8.54 22.41
C THR A 20 15.73 7.02 22.21
N GLY A 21 16.04 6.52 21.01
CA GLY A 21 15.94 5.10 20.65
C GLY A 21 14.50 4.61 20.41
N GLN A 22 13.52 5.52 20.40
CA GLN A 22 12.12 5.21 20.15
C GLN A 22 11.78 5.49 18.68
N MET A 23 11.12 4.53 18.02
CA MET A 23 10.52 4.74 16.70
C MET A 23 9.11 5.32 16.88
N GLN A 24 8.81 6.41 16.17
CA GLN A 24 7.46 6.95 16.10
C GLN A 24 6.95 6.91 14.66
N CYS A 25 5.89 6.14 14.44
CA CYS A 25 5.22 6.07 13.16
C CYS A 25 3.99 6.98 13.17
N LYS A 26 3.84 7.74 12.09
CA LYS A 26 2.70 8.63 11.83
C LYS A 26 2.07 8.23 10.51
N VAL A 27 0.76 7.99 10.53
CA VAL A 27 -0.03 7.84 9.31
C VAL A 27 -0.09 9.21 8.63
N TYR A 28 -0.08 9.23 7.30
CA TYR A 28 -0.22 10.49 6.58
C TYR A 28 -1.61 11.10 6.85
N ASP A 29 -1.67 12.18 7.63
CA ASP A 29 -2.91 12.86 8.03
C ASP A 29 -3.66 13.53 6.86
N SER A 30 -3.01 13.77 5.72
CA SER A 30 -3.65 14.41 4.57
C SER A 30 -3.15 13.86 3.24
N ILE A 31 -4.09 13.31 2.46
CA ILE A 31 -3.88 12.81 1.09
C ILE A 31 -3.55 13.97 0.12
N LEU A 32 -4.00 15.19 0.43
CA LEU A 32 -3.96 16.33 -0.49
C LEU A 32 -2.65 17.13 -0.45
N GLN A 33 -1.81 16.92 0.56
CA GLN A 33 -0.52 17.63 0.72
C GLN A 33 0.69 16.73 0.52
N LEU A 34 0.45 15.43 0.29
CA LEU A 34 1.49 14.44 0.02
C LEU A 34 1.67 14.31 -1.50
N ASN A 35 2.92 14.41 -1.96
CA ASN A 35 3.39 14.38 -3.35
C ASN A 35 2.48 13.58 -4.31
N SER A 36 2.09 14.19 -5.44
CA SER A 36 1.24 13.59 -6.49
C SER A 36 1.65 12.18 -6.94
N ALA A 37 2.95 11.88 -6.96
CA ALA A 37 3.48 10.55 -7.28
C ALA A 37 3.04 9.46 -6.29
N LEU A 38 2.88 9.79 -5.01
CA LEU A 38 2.44 8.88 -3.96
C LEU A 38 0.95 8.55 -4.10
N GLN A 39 0.13 9.55 -4.48
CA GLN A 39 -1.27 9.34 -4.79
C GLN A 39 -1.47 8.44 -6.03
N ALA A 40 -0.69 8.67 -7.09
CA ALA A 40 -0.70 7.83 -8.29
C ALA A 40 -0.33 6.38 -7.95
N THR A 41 0.72 6.17 -7.14
CA THR A 41 1.14 4.84 -6.72
C THR A 41 0.05 4.12 -5.93
N ARG A 42 -0.66 4.82 -5.02
CA ARG A 42 -1.80 4.23 -4.28
C ARG A 42 -2.92 3.80 -5.22
N ALA A 43 -3.27 4.63 -6.20
CA ALA A 43 -4.28 4.28 -7.20
C ALA A 43 -3.87 3.04 -8.00
N LEU A 44 -2.62 2.97 -8.47
CA LEU A 44 -2.08 1.82 -9.19
C LEU A 44 -2.09 0.54 -8.34
N MET A 45 -1.79 0.64 -7.04
CA MET A 45 -1.85 -0.47 -6.09
C MET A 45 -3.27 -1.04 -5.95
N VAL A 46 -4.27 -0.16 -5.86
CA VAL A 46 -5.67 -0.59 -5.77
C VAL A 46 -6.13 -1.22 -7.10
N VAL A 47 -5.78 -0.62 -8.22
CA VAL A 47 -6.11 -1.14 -9.55
C VAL A 47 -5.47 -2.51 -9.78
N SER A 48 -4.20 -2.70 -9.41
CA SER A 48 -3.51 -3.98 -9.58
C SER A 48 -4.15 -5.10 -8.75
N ILE A 49 -4.62 -4.80 -7.53
CA ILE A 49 -5.36 -5.76 -6.69
C ILE A 49 -6.66 -6.17 -7.38
N ILE A 50 -7.45 -5.22 -7.88
CA ILE A 50 -8.73 -5.50 -8.56
C ILE A 50 -8.49 -6.34 -9.81
N VAL A 51 -7.51 -5.97 -10.63
CA VAL A 51 -7.14 -6.71 -11.85
C VAL A 51 -6.65 -8.12 -11.51
N SER A 52 -5.89 -8.29 -10.43
CA SER A 52 -5.41 -9.61 -10.00
C SER A 52 -6.56 -10.51 -9.53
N LEU A 53 -7.54 -9.96 -8.79
CA LEU A 53 -8.73 -10.70 -8.38
C LEU A 53 -9.59 -11.11 -9.58
N ALA A 54 -9.81 -10.19 -10.53
CA ALA A 54 -10.52 -10.49 -11.76
C ALA A 54 -9.79 -11.57 -12.59
N GLY A 55 -8.46 -11.44 -12.72
CA GLY A 55 -7.61 -12.42 -13.41
C GLY A 55 -7.64 -13.80 -12.77
N MET A 56 -7.58 -13.88 -11.43
CA MET A 56 -7.75 -15.13 -10.70
C MET A 56 -9.14 -15.74 -10.90
N GLY A 57 -10.19 -14.92 -10.91
CA GLY A 57 -11.55 -15.37 -11.22
C GLY A 57 -11.65 -16.01 -12.61
N VAL A 58 -11.18 -15.31 -13.65
CA VAL A 58 -11.17 -15.83 -15.04
C VAL A 58 -10.31 -17.09 -15.15
N ALA A 59 -9.11 -17.09 -14.53
CA ALA A 59 -8.23 -18.26 -14.53
C ALA A 59 -8.91 -19.47 -13.89
N SER A 60 -9.67 -19.25 -12.80
CA SER A 60 -10.40 -20.32 -12.14
C SER A 60 -11.47 -20.94 -13.03
N MET A 61 -12.26 -20.15 -13.75
CA MET A 61 -13.29 -20.68 -14.67
C MET A 61 -12.72 -21.53 -15.83
N GLY A 62 -11.44 -21.34 -16.18
CA GLY A 62 -10.75 -22.11 -17.22
C GLY A 62 -10.11 -23.42 -16.71
N MET A 63 -10.05 -23.65 -15.40
CA MET A 63 -9.48 -24.88 -14.84
C MET A 63 -10.47 -26.04 -14.99
N LYS A 64 -9.98 -27.18 -15.48
CA LYS A 64 -10.78 -28.42 -15.63
C LYS A 64 -11.47 -28.89 -14.34
N CYS A 65 -10.96 -28.46 -13.18
CA CYS A 65 -11.46 -28.85 -11.86
C CYS A 65 -12.41 -27.81 -11.22
N THR A 66 -12.63 -26.66 -11.87
CA THR A 66 -13.46 -25.56 -11.35
C THR A 66 -14.63 -25.36 -12.29
N THR A 67 -15.70 -26.14 -12.08
CA THR A 67 -16.99 -25.92 -12.72
C THR A 67 -17.61 -24.63 -12.17
N CYS A 68 -17.54 -23.55 -12.94
CA CYS A 68 -18.36 -22.36 -12.72
C CYS A 68 -19.51 -22.37 -13.73
N GLY A 69 -20.54 -23.18 -13.44
CA GLY A 69 -21.73 -23.37 -14.27
C GLY A 69 -21.87 -24.79 -14.77
N GLY A 70 -22.61 -25.63 -14.01
CA GLY A 70 -23.01 -26.99 -14.41
C GLY A 70 -22.47 -28.08 -13.52
#